data_AF-M4ISL0-F1
#
_entry.id   AF-M4ISL0-F1
#
_cell.length_a   1.000
_cell.length_b   1.000
_cell.length_c   1.000
_cell.angle_alpha   90.00
_cell.angle_beta   90.00
_cell.angle_gamma   90.00
#
_symmetry.space_group_name_H-M   'P 1'
#
loop_
_entity.id
_entity.type
_entity.pdbx_description
1 polymer ?
#
loop_
_entity_poly.entity_id
_entity_poly.type
_entity_poly.pdbx_seq_one_letter_code
_entity_poly.pdbx_strand_id
1 'polypeptide(L)'
;SPNTTTKTIYDQYQRTANIDLWITHYERMQENLRKLKEVNNKLRREIRQRIGEDLDDLSYDELKSLEQKMDVSLAVVRDRKFHVIKTQTDTCRKKVKNLEER
;
A
#
# COMPACT_ATOMS: atom_id res chain seq x y z
N SER A 1 21.81 -48.47 -6.66
CA SER A 1 22.78 -47.36 -6.49
C SER A 1 22.18 -46.34 -5.55
N PRO A 2 22.86 -45.92 -4.46
CA PRO A 2 22.29 -44.94 -3.56
C PRO A 2 22.19 -43.60 -4.30
N ASN A 3 20.96 -43.08 -4.41
CA ASN A 3 20.69 -41.83 -5.10
C ASN A 3 21.09 -40.66 -4.18
N THR A 4 22.35 -40.24 -4.26
CA THR A 4 22.82 -39.05 -3.56
C THR A 4 22.03 -37.85 -4.07
N THR A 5 21.16 -37.31 -3.23
CA THR A 5 20.37 -36.12 -3.57
C THR A 5 21.24 -34.88 -3.40
N THR A 6 21.00 -33.84 -4.20
CA THR A 6 21.74 -32.57 -4.14
C THR A 6 21.78 -31.97 -2.72
N LYS A 7 20.70 -32.14 -1.95
CA LYS A 7 20.62 -31.75 -0.53
C LYS A 7 21.70 -32.44 0.33
N THR A 8 21.89 -33.74 0.16
CA THR A 8 22.88 -34.53 0.92
C THR A 8 24.31 -34.04 0.66
N ILE A 9 24.58 -33.58 -0.57
CA ILE A 9 25.88 -33.01 -0.97
C ILE A 9 26.09 -31.66 -0.26
N TYR A 10 25.09 -30.77 -0.27
CA TYR A 10 25.17 -29.49 0.44
C TYR A 10 25.35 -29.69 1.95
N ASP A 11 24.57 -30.58 2.57
CA ASP A 11 24.65 -30.85 4.01
C ASP A 11 26.04 -31.39 4.42
N GLN A 12 26.64 -32.28 3.61
CA GLN A 12 27.99 -32.78 3.85
C GLN A 12 29.04 -31.66 3.69
N TYR A 13 28.92 -30.83 2.65
CA TYR A 13 29.83 -29.71 2.43
C TYR A 13 29.79 -28.71 3.60
N GLN A 14 28.60 -28.34 4.07
CA GLN A 14 28.44 -27.45 5.22
C GLN A 14 29.07 -28.02 6.50
N ARG A 15 28.92 -29.34 6.75
CA ARG A 15 29.51 -30.02 7.92
C ARG A 15 31.03 -30.11 7.84
N THR A 16 31.58 -30.48 6.67
CA THR A 16 33.02 -30.69 6.50
C THR A 16 33.77 -29.37 6.41
N ALA A 17 33.21 -28.35 5.75
CA ALA A 17 33.81 -27.03 5.65
C ALA A 17 33.50 -26.12 6.87
N ASN A 18 32.56 -26.52 7.73
CA ASN A 18 32.06 -25.74 8.87
C ASN A 18 31.56 -24.33 8.47
N ILE A 19 30.81 -24.24 7.36
CA ILE A 19 30.30 -22.98 6.79
C ILE A 19 28.77 -23.09 6.62
N ASP A 20 28.07 -21.99 6.91
CA ASP A 20 26.66 -21.84 6.54
C ASP A 20 26.51 -21.23 5.15
N LEU A 21 26.07 -22.03 4.18
CA LEU A 21 25.82 -21.57 2.80
C LEU A 21 24.60 -20.65 2.70
N TRP A 22 23.71 -20.69 3.68
CA TRP A 22 22.44 -19.94 3.66
C TRP A 22 22.50 -18.63 4.43
N ILE A 23 23.57 -18.36 5.16
CA ILE A 23 23.69 -17.15 6.00
C ILE A 23 23.47 -15.88 5.20
N THR A 24 24.10 -15.76 4.03
CA THR A 24 23.97 -14.57 3.16
C THR A 24 22.57 -14.42 2.57
N HIS A 25 21.93 -15.55 2.24
CA HIS A 25 20.54 -15.57 1.75
C HIS A 25 19.56 -15.18 2.86
N TYR A 26 19.79 -15.67 4.08
CA TYR A 26 18.99 -15.38 5.24
C TYR A 26 19.13 -13.92 5.68
N GLU A 27 20.35 -13.39 5.73
CA GLU A 27 20.65 -11.98 6.00
C GLU A 27 19.94 -11.07 4.98
N ARG A 28 20.02 -11.41 3.69
CA ARG A 28 19.33 -10.65 2.63
C ARG A 28 17.81 -10.67 2.82
N MET A 29 17.24 -11.81 3.19
CA MET A 29 15.81 -11.93 3.46
C MET A 29 15.40 -11.10 4.68
N GLN A 30 16.16 -11.17 5.77
CA GLN A 30 15.91 -10.37 6.97
C GLN A 30 15.99 -8.87 6.68
N GLU A 31 16.98 -8.44 5.91
CA GLU A 31 17.14 -7.04 5.51
C GLU A 31 15.95 -6.56 4.66
N ASN A 32 15.49 -7.39 3.72
CA ASN A 32 14.28 -7.09 2.95
C ASN A 32 13.04 -6.97 3.85
N LEU A 33 12.87 -7.88 4.81
CA LEU A 33 11.78 -7.82 5.77
C LEU A 33 11.84 -6.54 6.62
N ARG A 34 13.03 -6.13 7.06
CA ARG A 34 13.25 -4.90 7.81
C ARG A 34 12.81 -3.67 7.01
N LYS A 35 13.26 -3.58 5.74
CA LYS A 35 12.86 -2.50 4.82
C LYS A 35 11.34 -2.45 4.61
N LEU A 36 10.71 -3.60 4.39
CA LEU A 36 9.25 -3.68 4.21
C LEU A 36 8.49 -3.23 5.45
N LYS A 37 8.96 -3.61 6.65
CA LYS A 37 8.37 -3.15 7.92
C LYS A 37 8.52 -1.65 8.09
N GLU A 38 9.68 -1.09 7.76
CA GLU A 38 9.92 0.36 7.83
C GLU A 38 8.97 1.13 6.91
N VAL A 39 8.85 0.71 5.65
CA VAL A 39 7.89 1.29 4.69
C VAL A 39 6.46 1.15 5.18
N ASN A 40 6.07 -0.01 5.71
CA ASN A 40 4.72 -0.24 6.23
C ASN A 40 4.39 0.69 7.41
N ASN A 41 5.34 0.84 8.34
CA ASN A 41 5.19 1.73 9.48
C ASN A 41 5.04 3.19 9.05
N LYS A 42 5.84 3.63 8.08
CA LYS A 42 5.72 4.97 7.50
C LYS A 42 4.35 5.19 6.86
N LEU A 43 3.88 4.26 6.02
CA LEU A 43 2.56 4.35 5.39
C LEU A 43 1.42 4.37 6.42
N ARG A 44 1.50 3.55 7.48
CA ARG A 44 0.51 3.57 8.56
C ARG A 44 0.47 4.91 9.29
N ARG A 45 1.64 5.51 9.54
CA ARG A 45 1.75 6.85 10.13
C ARG A 45 1.12 7.90 9.21
N GLU A 46 1.43 7.88 7.92
CA GLU A 46 0.82 8.80 6.95
C GLU A 46 -0.72 8.68 6.89
N ILE A 47 -1.26 7.45 7.02
CA ILE A 47 -2.72 7.24 7.08
C ILE A 47 -3.31 7.88 8.34
N ARG A 48 -2.69 7.65 9.51
CA ARG A 48 -3.13 8.26 10.78
C ARG A 48 -3.09 9.78 10.73
N GLN A 49 -2.03 10.36 10.19
CA GLN A 49 -1.92 11.81 9.98
C GLN A 49 -3.03 12.37 9.10
N ARG A 50 -3.42 11.67 8.03
CA ARG A 50 -4.58 12.07 7.20
C ARG A 50 -5.92 11.96 7.92
N ILE A 51 -6.01 11.24 9.04
CA ILE A 51 -7.22 11.11 9.87
C ILE A 51 -7.18 12.13 11.03
N GLY A 52 -6.07 12.85 11.21
CA GLY A 52 -5.88 13.84 12.26
C GLY A 52 -5.15 13.33 13.50
N GLU A 53 -4.53 12.14 13.44
CA GLU A 53 -3.75 11.53 14.51
C GLU A 53 -2.23 11.71 14.27
N ASP A 54 -1.39 11.53 15.30
CA ASP A 54 0.09 11.61 15.21
C ASP A 54 0.63 12.91 14.54
N LEU A 55 0.04 14.07 14.88
CA LEU A 55 0.39 15.37 14.31
C LEU A 55 1.46 16.14 15.10
N ASP A 56 1.71 15.78 16.37
CA ASP A 56 2.56 16.55 17.30
C ASP A 56 4.02 16.71 16.83
N ASP A 57 4.52 15.75 16.06
CA ASP A 57 5.90 15.75 15.53
C ASP A 57 6.04 16.51 14.20
N LEU A 58 4.94 16.99 13.61
CA LEU A 58 4.98 17.66 12.31
C LEU A 58 5.29 19.15 12.47
N SER A 59 6.19 19.65 11.63
CA SER A 59 6.40 21.09 11.49
C SER A 59 5.17 21.77 10.86
N TYR A 60 5.09 23.09 11.04
CA TYR A 60 4.02 23.88 10.43
C TYR A 60 3.92 23.70 8.91
N ASP A 61 5.06 23.67 8.21
CA ASP A 61 5.09 23.48 6.76
C ASP A 61 4.60 22.10 6.35
N GLU A 62 4.91 21.06 7.12
CA GLU A 62 4.42 19.71 6.90
C GLU A 62 2.91 19.60 7.14
N LEU A 63 2.39 20.23 8.20
CA LEU A 63 0.95 20.32 8.48
C LEU A 63 0.22 21.04 7.36
N LYS A 64 0.73 22.18 6.90
CA LYS A 64 0.18 22.93 5.76
C LYS A 64 0.20 22.10 4.48
N SER A 65 1.29 21.37 4.21
CA SER A 65 1.36 20.49 3.04
C SER A 65 0.35 19.34 3.13
N LEU A 66 0.16 18.77 4.33
CA LEU A 66 -0.81 17.72 4.58
C LEU A 66 -2.24 18.22 4.33
N GLU A 67 -2.60 19.37 4.89
CA GLU A 67 -3.89 20.04 4.68
C GLU A 67 -4.18 20.25 3.19
N GLN A 68 -3.24 20.86 2.46
CA GLN A 68 -3.39 21.12 1.03
C GLN A 68 -3.60 19.82 0.22
N LYS A 69 -2.85 18.75 0.52
CA LYS A 69 -3.01 17.44 -0.14
C LYS A 69 -4.38 16.82 0.14
N MET A 70 -4.89 16.97 1.37
CA MET A 70 -6.21 16.50 1.74
C MET A 70 -7.31 17.27 1.03
N ASP A 71 -7.21 18.59 0.95
CA ASP A 71 -8.18 19.44 0.26
C ASP A 71 -8.30 19.11 -1.23
N VAL A 72 -7.15 18.94 -1.91
CA VAL A 72 -7.14 18.52 -3.32
C VAL A 72 -7.79 17.15 -3.49
N SER A 73 -7.46 16.19 -2.62
CA SER A 73 -8.04 14.84 -2.67
C SER A 73 -9.55 14.87 -2.44
N LEU A 74 -10.01 15.70 -1.51
CA LEU A 74 -11.42 15.87 -1.19
C LEU A 74 -12.19 16.51 -2.36
N ALA A 75 -11.60 17.50 -3.03
CA ALA A 75 -12.18 18.11 -4.21
C ALA A 75 -12.43 17.08 -5.33
N VAL A 76 -11.45 16.20 -5.59
CA VAL A 76 -11.58 15.12 -6.58
C VAL A 76 -12.71 14.14 -6.22
N VAL A 77 -12.80 13.74 -4.94
CA VAL A 77 -13.86 12.84 -4.48
C VAL A 77 -15.24 13.49 -4.61
N ARG A 78 -15.36 14.77 -4.25
CA ARG A 78 -16.61 15.53 -4.37
C ARG A 78 -17.04 15.68 -5.83
N ASP A 79 -16.14 16.06 -6.71
CA ASP A 79 -16.44 16.21 -8.14
C ASP A 79 -16.96 14.90 -8.74
N ARG A 80 -16.28 13.79 -8.46
CA ARG A 80 -16.73 12.46 -8.89
C ARG A 80 -18.12 12.12 -8.34
N LYS A 81 -18.39 12.41 -7.07
CA LYS A 81 -19.71 12.16 -6.45
C LYS A 81 -20.80 12.98 -7.13
N PHE A 82 -20.56 14.27 -7.36
CA PHE A 82 -21.52 15.13 -8.04
C PHE A 82 -21.75 14.73 -9.50
N HIS A 83 -20.70 14.31 -10.19
CA HIS A 83 -20.81 13.80 -11.55
C HIS A 83 -21.72 12.56 -11.62
N VAL A 84 -21.57 11.62 -10.69
CA VAL A 84 -22.42 10.42 -10.60
C VAL A 84 -23.87 10.81 -10.31
N ILE A 85 -24.11 11.68 -9.32
CA ILE A 85 -25.46 12.14 -8.97
C ILE A 85 -26.13 12.81 -10.17
N LYS A 86 -25.44 13.76 -10.82
CA LYS A 86 -25.94 14.46 -12.00
C LYS A 86 -26.35 13.49 -13.10
N THR A 87 -25.46 12.55 -13.42
CA THR A 87 -25.72 11.54 -14.47
C THR A 87 -26.93 10.67 -14.15
N GLN A 88 -27.08 10.23 -12.90
CA GLN A 88 -28.23 9.45 -12.46
C GLN A 88 -29.52 10.26 -12.52
N THR A 89 -29.52 11.50 -12.02
CA THR A 89 -30.67 12.40 -12.08
C THR A 89 -31.10 12.68 -13.51
N ASP A 90 -30.16 12.97 -14.42
CA ASP A 90 -30.45 13.23 -15.83
C ASP A 90 -31.02 11.99 -16.52
N THR A 91 -30.51 10.81 -16.18
CA THR A 91 -31.02 9.53 -16.69
C THR A 91 -32.46 9.30 -16.23
N CYS A 92 -32.76 9.48 -14.95
CA CYS A 92 -34.13 9.36 -14.44
C CYS A 92 -35.07 10.39 -15.07
N ARG A 93 -34.64 11.65 -15.18
CA ARG A 93 -35.42 12.72 -15.83
C ARG A 93 -35.79 12.36 -17.26
N LYS A 94 -34.83 11.87 -18.05
CA LYS A 94 -35.07 11.42 -19.42
C LYS A 94 -36.07 10.25 -19.48
N LYS A 95 -35.98 9.29 -18.55
CA LYS A 95 -36.93 8.18 -18.46
C LYS A 95 -38.35 8.65 -18.18
N VAL A 96 -38.53 9.57 -17.24
CA VAL A 96 -39.85 10.15 -16.92
C VAL A 96 -40.43 10.86 -18.13
N LYS A 97 -39.66 11.75 -18.77
CA LYS A 97 -40.09 12.47 -19.97
C LYS A 97 -40.53 11.53 -21.10
N ASN A 98 -39.76 10.47 -21.36
CA ASN A 98 -40.10 9.47 -22.37
C ASN A 98 -41.38 8.67 -22.04
N LEU A 99 -41.76 8.57 -20.75
CA LEU A 99 -43.02 7.94 -20.34
C LEU A 99 -44.21 8.92 -20.44
N GLU A 100 -43.99 10.22 -20.22
CA GLU A 100 -45.01 11.26 -20.35
C GLU A 100 -45.36 11.56 -21.82
N GLU A 101 -44.40 11.39 -22.74
CA GLU A 101 -44.59 11.61 -24.18
C GLU A 101 -45.17 10.36 -24.92
N ARG A 102 -45.47 9.28 -24.19
CA ARG A 102 -46.13 8.07 -24.70
C ARG A 102 -47.62 8.09 -24.43
#